data_AF-A0A2V2UEX5-F1
#
_entry.id   AF-A0A2V2UEX5-F1
#
_cell.length_a   1.000
_cell.length_b   1.000
_cell.length_c   1.000
_cell.angle_alpha   90.00
_cell.angle_beta   90.00
_cell.angle_gamma   90.00
#
_symmetry.space_group_name_H-M   'P 1'
#
loop_
_entity.id
_entity.type
_entity.pdbx_description
1 polymer ?
#
loop_
_entity_poly.entity_id
_entity_poly.type
_entity_poly.pdbx_seq_one_letter_code
_entity_poly.pdbx_strand_id
1 'polypeptide(L)'
;MADIPIAIDDPVKDEGIIRERLMDELCKRQRDSERNGKPEPWSITDVWQSSFPAFLSREYIDRFIERYRTYSEYFEILPNDMIRLTERGKRYCRDLERITVD
;
A
#
# COMPACT_ATOMS: atom_id res chain seq x y z
N MET A 1 -11.41 16.32 14.80
CA MET A 1 -10.40 16.02 13.75
C MET A 1 -11.11 16.22 12.43
N ALA A 2 -10.70 17.20 11.63
CA ALA A 2 -11.34 17.46 10.36
C ALA A 2 -10.80 16.45 9.34
N ASP A 3 -11.67 15.56 8.85
CA ASP A 3 -11.41 14.78 7.64
C ASP A 3 -11.26 15.78 6.50
N ILE A 4 -10.02 16.05 6.12
CA ILE A 4 -9.72 16.85 4.93
C ILE A 4 -10.17 16.00 3.74
N PRO A 5 -11.17 16.44 2.95
CA PRO A 5 -11.47 15.80 1.68
C PRO A 5 -10.21 15.92 0.83
N ILE A 6 -9.65 14.79 0.39
CA ILE A 6 -8.57 14.81 -0.61
C ILE A 6 -9.23 15.33 -1.89
N ALA A 7 -9.11 16.63 -2.12
CA ALA A 7 -9.55 17.25 -3.35
C ALA A 7 -8.71 16.64 -4.47
N ILE A 8 -9.38 15.94 -5.38
CA ILE A 8 -8.80 15.31 -6.58
C ILE A 8 -8.45 16.44 -7.57
N ASP A 9 -7.50 17.29 -7.19
CA ASP A 9 -7.13 18.50 -7.93
C ASP A 9 -5.67 18.43 -8.43
N ASP A 10 -4.86 17.48 -7.95
CA ASP A 10 -3.43 17.31 -8.32
C ASP A 10 -3.01 15.83 -8.39
N PRO A 11 -3.03 15.21 -9.59
CA PRO A 11 -2.71 13.79 -9.79
C PRO A 11 -1.31 13.38 -9.32
N VAL A 12 -0.34 14.31 -9.31
CA VAL A 12 1.05 14.02 -8.92
C VAL A 12 1.14 13.92 -7.39
N LYS A 13 0.45 14.80 -6.67
CA LYS A 13 0.36 14.71 -5.20
C LYS A 13 -0.40 13.46 -4.77
N ASP A 14 -1.50 13.16 -5.45
CA ASP A 14 -2.30 11.97 -5.17
C ASP A 14 -1.49 10.70 -5.36
N GLU A 15 -0.70 10.59 -6.44
CA GLU A 15 0.17 9.43 -6.67
C GLU A 15 1.18 9.23 -5.53
N GLY A 16 1.78 10.31 -5.05
CA GLY A 16 2.70 10.27 -3.92
C GLY A 16 2.04 9.75 -2.65
N ILE A 17 0.86 10.28 -2.31
CA ILE A 17 0.08 9.88 -1.13
C ILE A 17 -0.40 8.43 -1.25
N ILE A 18 -0.91 8.04 -2.42
CA ILE A 18 -1.39 6.68 -2.67
C ILE A 18 -0.26 5.68 -2.48
N ARG A 19 0.92 5.98 -3.05
CA ARG A 19 2.11 5.16 -2.92
C ARG A 19 2.55 4.99 -1.47
N GLU A 20 2.68 6.10 -0.75
CA GLU A 20 3.15 6.12 0.64
C GLU A 20 2.22 5.29 1.53
N ARG A 21 0.91 5.57 1.48
CA ARG A 21 -0.07 4.85 2.30
C ARG A 21 -0.17 3.37 1.96
N LEU A 22 -0.06 3.00 0.67
CA LEU A 22 -0.04 1.60 0.26
C LEU A 22 1.17 0.88 0.88
N MET A 23 2.37 1.44 0.71
CA MET A 23 3.58 0.80 1.21
C MET A 23 3.59 0.72 2.74
N ASP A 24 3.13 1.75 3.43
CA ASP A 24 3.02 1.75 4.89
C ASP A 24 2.10 0.63 5.38
N GLU A 25 0.92 0.47 4.77
CA GLU A 25 -0.02 -0.59 5.15
C GLU A 25 0.55 -1.98 4.81
N LEU A 26 1.18 -2.16 3.66
CA LEU A 26 1.80 -3.44 3.29
C LEU A 26 2.96 -3.81 4.22
N CYS A 27 3.84 -2.86 4.56
CA CYS A 27 4.94 -3.08 5.49
C CYS A 27 4.43 -3.38 6.90
N LYS A 28 3.38 -2.69 7.36
CA LYS A 28 2.72 -2.99 8.63
C LYS A 28 2.13 -4.40 8.64
N ARG A 29 1.46 -4.82 7.57
CA ARG A 29 0.90 -6.17 7.46
C ARG A 29 1.98 -7.25 7.40
N GLN A 30 3.12 -6.99 6.75
CA GLN A 30 4.27 -7.88 6.80
C GLN A 30 4.77 -8.04 8.24
N ARG A 31 4.96 -6.93 8.96
CA ARG A 31 5.39 -6.99 10.36
C ARG A 31 4.42 -7.78 11.23
N ASP A 32 3.12 -7.57 11.04
CA ASP A 32 2.08 -8.32 11.76
C ASP A 32 2.08 -9.81 11.38
N SER A 33 2.34 -10.14 10.12
CA SER A 33 2.51 -11.51 9.61
C SER A 33 3.71 -12.19 10.27
N GLU A 34 4.86 -11.54 10.29
CA GLU A 34 6.10 -12.06 10.90
C GLU A 34 5.98 -12.24 12.42
N ARG A 35 5.26 -11.34 13.12
CA ARG A 35 5.10 -11.38 14.58
C ARG A 35 3.98 -12.31 15.05
N ASN A 36 2.86 -12.33 14.34
CA ASN A 36 1.62 -12.98 14.79
C ASN A 36 1.20 -14.17 13.91
N GLY A 37 1.96 -14.50 12.87
CA GLY A 37 1.67 -15.60 11.95
C GLY A 37 0.46 -15.36 11.05
N LYS A 38 0.07 -14.10 10.80
CA LYS A 38 -1.02 -13.80 9.86
C LYS A 38 -0.60 -14.19 8.43
N PRO A 39 -1.39 -14.97 7.69
CA PRO A 39 -0.98 -15.43 6.37
C PRO A 39 -0.99 -14.32 5.31
N GLU A 40 0.00 -14.36 4.41
CA GLU A 40 -0.01 -13.71 3.10
C GLU A 40 -0.54 -14.70 2.04
N PRO A 41 -1.18 -14.25 0.94
CA PRO A 41 -1.44 -12.85 0.54
C PRO A 41 -2.66 -12.23 1.25
N TRP A 42 -2.84 -10.91 1.11
CA TRP A 42 -3.96 -10.15 1.71
C TRP A 42 -5.01 -9.74 0.68
N SER A 43 -6.27 -9.57 1.10
CA SER A 43 -7.34 -9.01 0.27
C SER A 43 -7.02 -7.55 -0.11
N ILE A 44 -7.06 -7.23 -1.39
CA ILE A 44 -6.91 -5.85 -1.90
C ILE A 44 -8.00 -4.95 -1.34
N THR A 45 -9.23 -5.45 -1.25
CA THR A 45 -10.36 -4.70 -0.67
C THR A 45 -10.04 -4.28 0.76
N ASP A 46 -9.48 -5.17 1.57
CA ASP A 46 -9.17 -4.89 2.98
C ASP A 46 -8.01 -3.89 3.08
N VAL A 47 -7.00 -4.01 2.23
CA VAL A 47 -5.88 -3.07 2.16
C VAL A 47 -6.39 -1.68 1.76
N TRP A 48 -7.31 -1.60 0.79
CA TRP A 48 -7.81 -0.32 0.29
C TRP A 48 -8.69 0.36 1.32
N GLN A 49 -9.60 -0.38 1.96
CA GLN A 49 -10.43 0.15 3.05
C GLN A 49 -9.58 0.67 4.22
N SER A 50 -8.43 0.01 4.50
CA SER A 50 -7.52 0.44 5.56
C SER A 50 -6.69 1.67 5.16
N SER A 51 -6.20 1.72 3.92
CA SER A 51 -5.23 2.73 3.46
C SER A 51 -5.88 3.99 2.88
N PHE A 52 -7.06 3.84 2.27
CA PHE A 52 -7.70 4.85 1.46
C PHE A 52 -9.16 5.14 1.85
N PRO A 53 -9.50 5.24 3.15
CA PRO A 53 -10.89 5.45 3.56
C PRO A 53 -11.48 6.79 3.05
N ALA A 54 -10.61 7.77 2.76
CA ALA A 54 -11.00 9.10 2.25
C ALA A 54 -11.21 9.15 0.73
N PHE A 55 -10.82 8.12 -0.02
CA PHE A 55 -10.97 8.09 -1.47
C PHE A 55 -12.31 7.46 -1.86
N LEU A 56 -13.11 8.20 -2.63
CA LEU A 56 -14.44 7.75 -3.06
C LEU A 56 -14.42 6.85 -4.30
N SER A 57 -13.30 6.80 -5.04
CA SER A 57 -13.17 6.03 -6.29
C SER A 57 -12.03 5.02 -6.20
N ARG A 58 -12.40 3.73 -6.17
CA ARG A 58 -11.46 2.61 -6.26
C ARG A 58 -10.75 2.57 -7.61
N GLU A 59 -11.49 2.83 -8.69
CA GLU A 59 -10.93 2.88 -10.06
C GLU A 59 -9.83 3.95 -10.20
N TYR A 60 -9.97 5.09 -9.51
CA TYR A 60 -8.92 6.11 -9.48
C TYR A 60 -7.64 5.56 -8.86
N ILE A 61 -7.74 4.97 -7.66
CA ILE A 61 -6.61 4.37 -6.95
C ILE A 61 -5.95 3.25 -7.77
N ASP A 62 -6.75 2.36 -8.35
CA ASP A 62 -6.27 1.19 -9.10
C ASP A 62 -5.39 1.62 -10.29
N ARG A 63 -5.72 2.74 -10.95
CA ARG A 63 -4.90 3.29 -12.06
C ARG A 63 -3.50 3.75 -11.62
N PHE A 64 -3.35 4.26 -10.40
CA PHE A 64 -2.03 4.62 -9.87
C PHE A 64 -1.28 3.39 -9.39
N ILE A 65 -1.97 2.46 -8.74
CA ILE A 65 -1.35 1.26 -8.18
C ILE A 65 -0.84 0.35 -9.29
N GLU A 66 -1.56 0.20 -10.40
CA GLU A 66 -1.06 -0.59 -11.54
C GLU A 66 0.21 0.02 -12.15
N ARG A 67 0.24 1.35 -12.26
CA ARG A 67 1.45 2.09 -12.68
C ARG A 67 2.60 1.86 -11.71
N TYR A 68 2.36 2.06 -10.42
CA TYR A 68 3.37 1.93 -9.37
C TYR A 68 3.91 0.50 -9.26
N ARG A 69 3.04 -0.50 -9.40
CA ARG A 69 3.41 -1.93 -9.46
C ARG A 69 4.43 -2.18 -10.57
N THR A 70 4.17 -1.66 -11.76
CA THR A 70 5.02 -1.88 -12.95
C THR A 70 6.43 -1.33 -12.76
N TYR A 71 6.59 -0.17 -12.11
CA TYR A 71 7.91 0.47 -11.96
C TYR A 71 8.67 0.08 -10.68
N SER A 72 7.97 -0.21 -9.58
CA SER A 72 8.62 -0.45 -8.28
C SER A 72 8.97 -1.90 -7.99
N GLU A 73 8.17 -2.84 -8.52
CA GLU A 73 8.25 -4.28 -8.25
C GLU A 73 8.21 -4.64 -6.75
N TYR A 74 7.69 -3.77 -5.88
CA TYR A 74 7.66 -4.04 -4.43
C TYR A 74 6.52 -4.97 -4.01
N PHE A 75 5.44 -5.00 -4.78
CA PHE A 75 4.30 -5.86 -4.51
C PHE A 75 3.78 -6.41 -5.83
N GLU A 76 2.97 -7.45 -5.73
CA GLU A 76 2.25 -8.01 -6.86
C GLU A 76 0.79 -8.23 -6.52
N ILE A 77 -0.06 -8.02 -7.52
CA ILE A 77 -1.48 -8.35 -7.48
C ILE A 77 -1.63 -9.74 -8.10
N LEU A 78 -2.15 -10.67 -7.30
CA LEU A 78 -2.43 -12.05 -7.64
C LEU A 78 -3.87 -12.21 -8.13
N PRO A 79 -4.21 -13.36 -8.75
CA PRO A 79 -5.61 -13.69 -9.03
C PRO A 79 -6.48 -13.63 -7.77
N ASN A 80 -7.78 -13.36 -7.95
CA ASN A 80 -8.79 -13.24 -6.89
C ASN A 80 -8.64 -12.01 -5.97
N ASP A 81 -8.18 -10.87 -6.50
CA ASP A 81 -8.04 -9.61 -5.76
C ASP A 81 -7.17 -9.72 -4.50
N MET A 82 -6.08 -10.47 -4.61
CA MET A 82 -5.11 -10.65 -3.52
C MET A 82 -3.82 -9.87 -3.83
N ILE A 83 -3.18 -9.32 -2.80
CA ILE A 83 -1.92 -8.57 -2.87
C ILE A 83 -0.90 -9.13 -1.87
N ARG A 84 0.36 -9.18 -2.29
CA ARG A 84 1.48 -9.49 -1.39
C ARG A 84 2.72 -8.69 -1.76
N LEU A 85 3.66 -8.59 -0.82
CA LEU A 85 4.97 -8.04 -1.09
C LEU A 85 5.83 -9.04 -1.87
N THR A 86 6.62 -8.54 -2.81
CA THR A 86 7.72 -9.32 -3.40
C THR A 86 8.89 -9.38 -2.42
N GLU A 87 9.91 -10.19 -2.72
CA GLU A 87 11.16 -10.19 -1.93
C GLU A 87 11.88 -8.83 -1.95
N ARG A 88 11.65 -8.01 -2.99
CA ARG A 88 12.15 -6.64 -3.05
C ARG A 88 11.37 -5.74 -2.07
N GLY A 89 10.04 -5.82 -2.08
CA GLY A 89 9.20 -5.08 -1.15
C GLY A 89 9.45 -5.45 0.31
N LYS A 90 9.63 -6.74 0.61
CA LYS A 90 9.96 -7.20 1.97
C LYS A 90 11.30 -6.67 2.47
N ARG A 91 12.28 -6.51 1.58
CA ARG A 91 13.56 -5.87 1.92
C ARG A 91 13.37 -4.37 2.16
N TYR A 92 12.66 -3.68 1.27
CA TYR A 92 12.32 -2.28 1.43
C TYR A 92 11.63 -1.99 2.78
N CYS A 93 10.64 -2.78 3.17
CA CYS A 93 9.96 -2.63 4.46
C CYS A 93 10.90 -2.80 5.65
N ARG A 94 11.81 -3.77 5.60
CA ARG A 94 12.82 -3.98 6.66
C ARG A 94 13.83 -2.83 6.72
N ASP A 95 14.22 -2.27 5.59
CA ASP A 95 15.17 -1.15 5.54
C ASP A 95 14.55 0.15 6.08
N LEU A 96 13.25 0.40 5.79
CA LEU A 96 12.51 1.54 6.37
C LEU A 96 12.46 1.48 7.90
N GLU A 97 12.30 0.29 8.48
CA GLU A 97 12.31 0.11 9.93
C GLU A 97 13.67 0.44 10.55
N ARG A 98 14.77 0.22 9.82
CA ARG A 98 16.11 0.52 10.33
C ARG A 98 16.38 2.03 10.33
N ILE A 99 15.85 2.75 9.35
CA ILE A 99 16.01 4.21 9.23
C ILE A 99 15.19 4.96 10.28
N THR A 100 14.10 4.39 10.79
CA THR A 100 13.19 5.06 11.75
C THR A 100 13.57 4.84 13.23
N VAL A 101 14.63 4.08 13.50
CA VAL A 101 15.09 3.73 14.86
C VAL A 101 16.42 4.40 15.22
N ASP A 102 17.04 5.13 14.29
CA ASP A 102 18.19 6.03 14.51
C ASP A 102 17.74 7.50 14.64
#